data_AF-A0ABD4RR71-F1
#
_entry.id   AF-A0ABD4RR71-F1
#
_cell.length_a   1.000
_cell.length_b   1.000
_cell.length_c   1.000
_cell.angle_alpha   90.00
_cell.angle_beta   90.00
_cell.angle_gamma   90.00
#
_symmetry.space_group_name_H-M   'P 1'
#
loop_
_entity.id
_entity.type
_entity.pdbx_description
1 polymer ?
#
loop_
_entity_poly.entity_id
_entity_poly.type
_entity_poly.pdbx_seq_one_letter_code
_entity_poly.pdbx_strand_id
1 'polypeptide(L)'
;MMFKTYNKNLSKVLIVLLIVLIMSNFNICSYAVETYSNTNKVLVIYDSKKETSYNRDILKIVRTLLGRFSSNIELLKLSNYDNEINETYYSHIFIIGINENSYSNDEKTNTLINSLDSYKGVICWLGNGIENLLEYKKYNLEYVKKTNNINSVTYKGKEYNLEEHYLFNIVKSIDKNNKIIGTISDTVNEYPYIVNDKNLFYVSKLDLDGVLFYIFCDSLNDVFNVKTFNKGRIFVRIEDVHAFREPKELIKIADYLSNKNIPFTIALIPAYVNPKNHKITTLSESPEIVKAVKYMQDKGGTVILHGYTHKYKNEEVSGEGYEFWDGEKDEPLKENMTIFVKDRVLKGLRICIENGIYPLAFEAPHYAIESEGYKELKKYFSTYVGQHQNNDKKFSTNTYPYVIRDTEEFNIFIPENLGYIDPEDKLTFQNIKENLDTLSIVRGFSGGFFFHSYLDIKYLKDTIEYLEKQNIEFLDLRDFDNWVKVDEIQIRNNGNEIKVNYDRNLEKNKEDETRFKSISKISKILISIVSISVLVFVIIFIYFKKIDKKKFLK
;
A
#
# COMPACT_ATOMS: atom_id res chain seq x y z
N MET A 1 -65.98 27.78 -28.58
CA MET A 1 -65.40 26.55 -28.00
C MET A 1 -63.89 26.69 -28.10
N MET A 2 -63.24 26.99 -26.97
CA MET A 2 -61.92 27.62 -26.86
C MET A 2 -60.75 26.69 -27.21
N PHE A 3 -59.94 27.18 -28.16
CA PHE A 3 -58.48 27.18 -28.21
C PHE A 3 -57.67 25.97 -27.71
N LYS A 4 -57.31 25.13 -28.70
CA LYS A 4 -55.94 24.63 -28.88
C LYS A 4 -54.97 25.83 -28.90
N THR A 5 -54.22 26.02 -27.83
CA THR A 5 -52.97 26.79 -27.85
C THR A 5 -51.89 25.93 -27.21
N TYR A 6 -51.35 25.02 -28.02
CA TYR A 6 -50.11 24.32 -27.70
C TYR A 6 -49.00 25.37 -27.71
N ASN A 7 -48.59 25.79 -26.53
CA ASN A 7 -47.75 26.95 -26.33
C ASN A 7 -46.33 26.63 -26.84
N LYS A 8 -46.02 27.06 -28.07
CA LYS A 8 -44.71 26.87 -28.74
C LYS A 8 -43.53 27.31 -27.86
N ASN A 9 -43.75 28.21 -26.91
CA ASN A 9 -42.73 28.65 -25.95
C ASN A 9 -42.42 27.58 -24.90
N LEU A 10 -43.40 26.75 -24.49
CA LEU A 10 -43.18 25.68 -23.52
C LEU A 10 -42.33 24.54 -24.11
N SER A 11 -42.56 24.20 -25.38
CA SER A 11 -41.74 23.24 -26.12
C SER A 11 -40.30 23.72 -26.30
N LYS A 12 -40.09 25.02 -26.59
CA LYS A 12 -38.75 25.61 -26.66
C LYS A 12 -38.04 25.61 -25.31
N VAL A 13 -38.75 25.90 -24.23
CA VAL A 13 -38.20 25.85 -22.86
C VAL A 13 -37.83 24.42 -22.45
N LEU A 14 -38.66 23.42 -22.80
CA LEU A 14 -38.35 22.01 -22.58
C LEU A 14 -37.12 21.54 -23.37
N ILE A 15 -36.96 21.98 -24.62
CA ILE A 15 -35.79 21.65 -25.44
C ILE A 15 -34.53 22.32 -24.87
N VAL A 16 -34.63 23.59 -24.44
CA VAL A 16 -33.50 24.28 -23.79
C VAL A 16 -33.15 23.62 -22.45
N LEU A 17 -34.14 23.22 -21.65
CA LEU A 17 -33.90 22.43 -20.42
C LEU A 17 -33.27 21.08 -20.72
N LEU A 18 -33.67 20.39 -21.80
CA LEU A 18 -33.06 19.13 -22.20
C LEU A 18 -31.62 19.31 -22.69
N ILE A 19 -31.34 20.38 -23.45
CA ILE A 19 -29.99 20.74 -23.91
C ILE A 19 -29.13 21.14 -22.71
N VAL A 20 -29.65 21.90 -21.74
CA VAL A 20 -28.96 22.23 -20.49
C VAL A 20 -28.73 20.99 -19.64
N LEU A 21 -29.67 20.03 -19.60
CA LEU A 21 -29.50 18.75 -18.91
C LEU A 21 -28.45 17.84 -19.60
N ILE A 22 -28.39 17.88 -20.93
CA ILE A 22 -27.38 17.16 -21.73
C ILE A 22 -26.02 17.85 -21.55
N MET A 23 -25.94 19.18 -21.61
CA MET A 23 -24.70 19.94 -21.39
C MET A 23 -24.22 19.89 -19.94
N SER A 24 -25.12 19.79 -18.95
CA SER A 24 -24.75 19.60 -17.53
C SER A 24 -24.27 18.18 -17.24
N ASN A 25 -24.65 17.19 -18.06
CA ASN A 25 -24.09 15.83 -18.02
C ASN A 25 -22.80 15.70 -18.85
N PHE A 26 -22.49 16.66 -19.73
CA PHE A 26 -21.26 16.70 -20.52
C PHE A 26 -20.10 17.48 -19.86
N ASN A 27 -20.34 18.13 -18.71
CA ASN A 27 -19.30 18.69 -17.85
C ASN A 27 -18.81 17.72 -16.76
N ILE A 28 -18.94 16.41 -17.00
CA ILE A 28 -17.95 15.50 -16.42
C ILE A 28 -16.68 15.79 -17.21
N CYS A 29 -15.83 16.67 -16.66
CA CYS A 29 -14.42 16.63 -17.01
C CYS A 29 -14.01 15.17 -16.91
N SER A 30 -13.87 14.53 -18.06
CA SER A 30 -13.05 13.35 -18.19
C SER A 30 -11.64 13.84 -17.84
N TYR A 31 -11.31 13.87 -16.55
CA TYR A 31 -9.98 13.40 -16.18
C TYR A 31 -9.89 12.06 -16.87
N ALA A 32 -9.04 11.99 -17.89
CA ALA A 32 -8.63 10.74 -18.46
C ALA A 32 -8.00 9.96 -17.31
N VAL A 33 -8.84 9.25 -16.55
CA VAL A 33 -8.40 8.08 -15.82
C VAL A 33 -7.78 7.25 -16.92
N GLU A 34 -6.47 7.06 -16.87
CA GLU A 34 -5.82 6.00 -17.61
C GLU A 34 -6.46 4.70 -17.10
N THR A 35 -7.61 4.35 -17.66
CA THR A 35 -8.19 3.02 -17.57
C THR A 35 -7.25 2.15 -18.40
N TYR A 36 -6.13 1.75 -17.79
CA TYR A 36 -5.41 0.57 -18.21
C TYR A 36 -6.37 -0.59 -17.99
N SER A 37 -7.25 -0.83 -18.98
CA SER A 37 -7.91 -2.11 -19.18
C SER A 37 -6.78 -3.11 -19.47
N ASN A 38 -6.10 -3.54 -18.41
CA ASN A 38 -4.88 -4.31 -18.55
C ASN A 38 -5.27 -5.76 -18.81
N THR A 39 -5.43 -6.10 -20.09
CA THR A 39 -5.78 -7.45 -20.57
C THR A 39 -4.64 -8.45 -20.36
N ASN A 40 -3.46 -7.97 -19.98
CA ASN A 40 -2.30 -8.82 -19.74
C ASN A 40 -2.57 -9.76 -18.58
N LYS A 41 -2.62 -11.06 -18.86
CA LYS A 41 -2.60 -12.12 -17.85
C LYS A 41 -1.17 -12.60 -17.68
N VAL A 42 -0.74 -12.67 -16.43
CA VAL A 42 0.64 -12.96 -16.04
C VAL A 42 0.67 -14.25 -15.23
N LEU A 43 1.50 -15.20 -15.64
CA LEU A 43 1.84 -16.38 -14.85
C LEU A 43 3.23 -16.20 -14.26
N VAL A 44 3.38 -16.32 -12.94
CA VAL A 44 4.68 -16.32 -12.27
C VAL A 44 4.97 -17.75 -11.80
N ILE A 45 5.95 -18.39 -12.41
CA ILE A 45 6.43 -19.71 -12.02
C ILE A 45 7.67 -19.52 -11.15
N TYR A 46 7.70 -20.18 -10.00
CA TYR A 46 8.80 -20.07 -9.05
C TYR A 46 9.22 -21.45 -8.52
N ASP A 47 10.50 -21.59 -8.20
CA ASP A 47 11.11 -22.82 -7.70
C ASP A 47 10.82 -23.09 -6.22
N SER A 48 10.87 -22.06 -5.39
CA SER A 48 10.81 -22.17 -3.94
C SER A 48 10.25 -20.90 -3.29
N LYS A 49 9.89 -21.00 -2.01
CA LYS A 49 9.66 -19.81 -1.18
C LYS A 49 10.92 -19.61 -0.34
N LYS A 50 11.59 -18.48 -0.49
CA LYS A 50 12.77 -18.13 0.30
C LYS A 50 12.63 -16.70 0.80
N GLU A 51 12.90 -16.52 2.08
CA GLU A 51 13.08 -15.20 2.67
C GLU A 51 14.54 -14.78 2.51
N THR A 52 14.79 -13.50 2.21
CA THR A 52 16.16 -12.98 2.20
C THR A 52 16.72 -12.89 3.63
N SER A 53 18.01 -12.55 3.77
CA SER A 53 18.61 -12.20 5.08
C SER A 53 17.85 -11.11 5.86
N TYR A 54 17.16 -10.20 5.16
CA TYR A 54 16.31 -9.15 5.74
C TYR A 54 14.83 -9.54 5.87
N ASN A 55 14.53 -10.84 5.93
CA ASN A 55 13.17 -11.37 6.03
C ASN A 55 12.22 -10.87 4.91
N ARG A 56 12.72 -10.66 3.69
CA ARG A 56 11.86 -10.23 2.56
C ARG A 56 11.29 -11.41 1.79
N ASP A 57 10.00 -11.37 1.47
CA ASP A 57 9.35 -12.36 0.60
C ASP A 57 9.46 -11.92 -0.87
N ILE A 58 10.35 -12.58 -1.61
CA ILE A 58 10.60 -12.33 -3.03
C ILE A 58 9.30 -12.39 -3.85
N LEU A 59 8.45 -13.39 -3.59
CA LEU A 59 7.24 -13.60 -4.40
C LEU A 59 6.22 -12.52 -4.14
N LYS A 60 6.06 -12.09 -2.89
CA LYS A 60 5.16 -10.98 -2.54
C LYS A 60 5.64 -9.66 -3.15
N ILE A 61 6.96 -9.42 -3.14
CA ILE A 61 7.55 -8.24 -3.76
C ILE A 61 7.30 -8.22 -5.26
N VAL A 62 7.62 -9.30 -5.97
CA VAL A 62 7.44 -9.38 -7.43
C VAL A 62 5.97 -9.31 -7.81
N ARG A 63 5.07 -10.02 -7.11
CA ARG A 63 3.62 -9.96 -7.37
C ARG A 63 3.08 -8.54 -7.20
N THR A 64 3.49 -7.84 -6.15
CA THR A 64 3.08 -6.45 -5.91
C THR A 64 3.61 -5.52 -6.98
N LEU A 65 4.90 -5.64 -7.33
CA LEU A 65 5.57 -4.86 -8.37
C LEU A 65 4.85 -4.97 -9.73
N LEU A 66 4.41 -6.17 -10.09
CA LEU A 66 3.70 -6.46 -11.34
C LEU A 66 2.27 -5.88 -11.37
N GLY A 67 1.71 -5.48 -10.23
CA GLY A 67 0.39 -4.84 -10.14
C GLY A 67 0.27 -3.51 -10.90
N ARG A 68 1.39 -2.88 -11.26
CA ARG A 68 1.37 -1.74 -12.21
C ARG A 68 0.91 -2.16 -13.61
N PHE A 69 1.21 -3.40 -14.00
CA PHE A 69 1.10 -3.92 -15.37
C PHE A 69 0.07 -5.04 -15.54
N SER A 70 -0.49 -5.58 -14.46
CA SER A 70 -1.57 -6.56 -14.54
C SER A 70 -2.30 -6.68 -13.22
N SER A 71 -3.63 -6.77 -13.28
CA SER A 71 -4.48 -7.16 -12.15
C SER A 71 -4.75 -8.67 -12.08
N ASN A 72 -4.26 -9.44 -13.07
CA ASN A 72 -4.45 -10.88 -13.16
C ASN A 72 -3.09 -11.60 -13.18
N ILE A 73 -2.59 -11.84 -11.97
CA ILE A 73 -1.28 -12.47 -11.72
C ILE A 73 -1.53 -13.79 -10.99
N GLU A 74 -1.16 -14.90 -11.61
CA GLU A 74 -1.19 -16.24 -11.02
C GLU A 74 0.21 -16.64 -10.55
N LEU A 75 0.30 -17.29 -9.38
CA LEU A 75 1.55 -17.86 -8.88
C LEU A 75 1.48 -19.39 -8.97
N LEU A 76 2.47 -20.01 -9.63
CA LEU A 76 2.57 -21.46 -9.76
C LEU A 76 3.94 -21.93 -9.28
N LYS A 77 3.95 -22.82 -8.28
CA LYS A 77 5.20 -23.46 -7.84
C LYS A 77 5.61 -24.50 -8.88
N LEU A 78 6.89 -24.52 -9.27
CA LEU A 78 7.44 -25.47 -10.24
C LEU A 78 7.12 -26.93 -9.91
N SER A 79 7.15 -27.31 -8.63
CA SER A 79 6.83 -28.68 -8.19
C SER A 79 5.40 -29.12 -8.52
N ASN A 80 4.49 -28.17 -8.73
CA ASN A 80 3.08 -28.39 -9.04
C ASN A 80 2.80 -28.20 -10.54
N TYR A 81 3.84 -28.04 -11.36
CA TYR A 81 3.69 -27.91 -12.79
C TYR A 81 3.42 -29.27 -13.43
N ASP A 82 2.19 -29.49 -13.87
CA ASP A 82 1.74 -30.80 -14.38
C ASP A 82 1.23 -30.77 -15.83
N ASN A 83 0.97 -29.59 -16.40
CA ASN A 83 0.28 -29.43 -17.69
C ASN A 83 0.98 -28.43 -18.62
N GLU A 84 0.67 -28.48 -19.91
CA GLU A 84 1.08 -27.46 -20.88
C GLU A 84 0.57 -26.07 -20.50
N ILE A 85 1.41 -25.05 -20.71
CA ILE A 85 1.01 -23.66 -20.52
C ILE A 85 0.03 -23.29 -21.63
N ASN A 86 -1.16 -22.83 -21.25
CA ASN A 86 -2.11 -22.31 -22.24
C ASN A 86 -1.59 -21.01 -22.86
N GLU A 87 -1.01 -21.16 -24.06
CA GLU A 87 -0.34 -20.07 -24.78
C GLU A 87 -1.28 -18.91 -25.15
N THR A 88 -2.58 -19.18 -25.25
CA THR A 88 -3.60 -18.17 -25.59
C THR A 88 -4.16 -17.44 -24.36
N TYR A 89 -3.93 -17.99 -23.17
CA TYR A 89 -4.46 -17.44 -21.93
C TYR A 89 -3.47 -16.48 -21.27
N TYR A 90 -2.21 -16.88 -21.12
CA TYR A 90 -1.18 -16.04 -20.54
C TYR A 90 -0.49 -15.22 -21.61
N SER A 91 -0.42 -13.91 -21.41
CA SER A 91 0.33 -12.99 -22.28
C SER A 91 1.80 -12.90 -21.92
N HIS A 92 2.11 -13.09 -20.63
CA HIS A 92 3.44 -13.00 -20.06
C HIS A 92 3.66 -14.15 -19.08
N ILE A 93 4.85 -14.73 -19.10
CA ILE A 93 5.32 -15.71 -18.12
C ILE A 93 6.58 -15.17 -17.46
N PHE A 94 6.58 -15.12 -16.13
CA PHE A 94 7.76 -14.81 -15.33
C PHE A 94 8.28 -16.11 -14.71
N ILE A 95 9.56 -16.40 -14.88
CA ILE A 95 10.25 -17.52 -14.26
C ILE A 95 11.22 -16.96 -13.22
N ILE A 96 11.12 -17.42 -11.96
CA ILE A 96 11.95 -16.91 -10.86
C ILE A 96 12.84 -18.04 -10.32
N GLY A 97 14.14 -17.99 -10.66
CA GLY A 97 15.17 -18.91 -10.16
C GLY A 97 15.79 -18.44 -8.85
N ILE A 98 15.14 -18.74 -7.72
CA ILE A 98 15.58 -18.27 -6.39
C ILE A 98 16.78 -19.06 -5.86
N ASN A 99 16.78 -20.40 -5.92
CA ASN A 99 17.93 -21.20 -5.50
C ASN A 99 18.90 -21.45 -6.66
N GLU A 100 20.17 -21.65 -6.31
CA GLU A 100 21.24 -21.84 -7.29
C GLU A 100 21.07 -23.10 -8.15
N ASN A 101 20.49 -24.15 -7.58
CA ASN A 101 20.24 -25.43 -8.26
C ASN A 101 18.82 -25.54 -8.82
N SER A 102 18.11 -24.41 -8.92
CA SER A 102 16.72 -24.41 -9.38
C SER A 102 16.61 -24.50 -10.88
N TYR A 103 15.49 -25.06 -11.31
CA TYR A 103 15.26 -25.43 -12.71
C TYR A 103 16.41 -26.30 -13.23
N SER A 104 16.86 -27.28 -12.43
CA SER A 104 17.84 -28.28 -12.84
C SER A 104 17.24 -29.30 -13.83
N ASN A 105 18.06 -30.17 -14.43
CA ASN A 105 17.60 -31.17 -15.42
C ASN A 105 16.78 -32.31 -14.79
N ASP A 106 15.62 -31.97 -14.24
CA ASP A 106 14.59 -32.86 -13.69
C ASP A 106 13.34 -32.88 -14.60
N GLU A 107 12.48 -33.87 -14.40
CA GLU A 107 11.29 -34.09 -15.25
C GLU A 107 10.35 -32.87 -15.31
N LYS A 108 10.16 -32.17 -14.18
CA LYS A 108 9.28 -31.01 -14.09
C LYS A 108 9.85 -29.84 -14.88
N THR A 109 11.13 -29.57 -14.68
CA THR A 109 11.85 -28.53 -15.40
C THR A 109 11.84 -28.78 -16.90
N ASN A 110 12.13 -30.00 -17.35
CA ASN A 110 12.13 -30.34 -18.77
C ASN A 110 10.75 -30.17 -19.41
N THR A 111 9.68 -30.57 -18.70
CA THR A 111 8.30 -30.37 -19.16
C THR A 111 7.96 -28.88 -19.31
N LEU A 112 8.38 -28.06 -18.34
CA LEU A 112 8.22 -26.61 -18.40
C LEU A 112 9.00 -26.00 -19.58
N ILE A 113 10.28 -26.32 -19.72
CA ILE A 113 11.14 -25.78 -20.78
C ILE A 113 10.59 -26.13 -22.17
N ASN A 114 10.12 -27.36 -22.38
CA ASN A 114 9.44 -27.76 -23.62
C ASN A 114 8.24 -26.86 -23.93
N SER A 115 7.45 -26.51 -22.92
CA SER A 115 6.29 -25.62 -23.08
C SER A 115 6.72 -24.16 -23.37
N LEU A 116 7.83 -23.70 -22.79
CA LEU A 116 8.39 -22.37 -23.04
C LEU A 116 9.03 -22.25 -24.44
N ASP A 117 9.52 -23.36 -25.00
CA ASP A 117 10.09 -23.39 -26.34
C ASP A 117 9.02 -23.14 -27.42
N SER A 118 7.82 -23.69 -27.27
CA SER A 118 6.71 -23.41 -28.18
C SER A 118 6.08 -22.04 -27.94
N TYR A 119 6.06 -21.57 -26.68
CA TYR A 119 5.36 -20.35 -26.25
C TYR A 119 5.76 -19.10 -27.05
N LYS A 120 4.73 -18.35 -27.48
CA LYS A 120 4.85 -17.13 -28.30
C LYS A 120 4.68 -15.83 -27.52
N GLY A 121 4.09 -15.88 -26.32
CA GLY A 121 3.99 -14.72 -25.44
C GLY A 121 5.35 -14.33 -24.87
N VAL A 122 5.36 -13.28 -24.05
CA VAL A 122 6.60 -12.74 -23.48
C VAL A 122 7.05 -13.62 -22.31
N ILE A 123 8.34 -13.99 -22.29
CA ILE A 123 8.97 -14.72 -21.19
C ILE A 123 9.93 -13.77 -20.50
N CYS A 124 9.84 -13.64 -19.19
CA CYS A 124 10.79 -12.92 -18.36
C CYS A 124 11.45 -13.90 -17.38
N TRP A 125 12.71 -14.24 -17.61
CA TRP A 125 13.47 -15.17 -16.79
C TRP A 125 14.40 -14.42 -15.84
N LEU A 126 14.24 -14.64 -14.53
CA LEU A 126 14.92 -13.92 -13.47
C LEU A 126 15.88 -14.86 -12.72
N GLY A 127 17.19 -14.62 -12.85
CA GLY A 127 18.22 -15.31 -12.07
C GLY A 127 18.56 -16.71 -12.58
N ASN A 128 18.56 -17.70 -11.69
CA ASN A 128 19.15 -19.03 -11.92
C ASN A 128 18.37 -19.91 -12.92
N GLY A 129 19.04 -20.89 -13.51
CA GLY A 129 18.42 -21.99 -14.27
C GLY A 129 18.19 -21.72 -15.76
N ILE A 130 18.62 -20.55 -16.26
CA ILE A 130 18.45 -20.14 -17.66
C ILE A 130 19.21 -21.08 -18.61
N GLU A 131 20.31 -21.68 -18.16
CA GLU A 131 21.17 -22.55 -18.95
C GLU A 131 20.39 -23.66 -19.66
N ASN A 132 19.43 -24.30 -18.97
CA ASN A 132 18.65 -25.40 -19.52
C ASN A 132 17.69 -24.93 -20.63
N LEU A 133 17.14 -23.72 -20.53
CA LEU A 133 16.33 -23.14 -21.62
C LEU A 133 17.21 -22.83 -22.85
N LEU A 134 18.45 -22.40 -22.64
CA LEU A 134 19.37 -22.05 -23.73
C LEU A 134 19.96 -23.26 -24.46
N GLU A 135 19.84 -24.48 -23.91
CA GLU A 135 20.24 -25.72 -24.58
C GLU A 135 19.40 -26.01 -25.84
N TYR A 136 18.14 -25.55 -25.87
CA TYR A 136 17.21 -25.75 -26.99
C TYR A 136 17.55 -24.91 -28.22
N LYS A 137 18.54 -23.99 -28.12
CA LYS A 137 19.02 -23.14 -29.22
C LYS A 137 17.95 -22.30 -29.93
N LYS A 138 16.78 -22.09 -29.30
CA LYS A 138 15.76 -21.13 -29.74
C LYS A 138 16.26 -19.70 -29.66
N TYR A 139 17.12 -19.40 -28.68
CA TYR A 139 17.64 -18.06 -28.41
C TYR A 139 19.11 -17.94 -28.80
N ASN A 140 19.49 -16.77 -29.30
CA ASN A 140 20.84 -16.33 -29.61
C ASN A 140 21.58 -15.88 -28.33
N LEU A 141 21.53 -16.69 -27.28
CA LEU A 141 22.19 -16.46 -26.01
C LEU A 141 22.94 -17.73 -25.58
N GLU A 142 24.11 -17.54 -24.96
CA GLU A 142 24.93 -18.63 -24.43
C GLU A 142 25.23 -18.38 -22.95
N TYR A 143 24.90 -19.34 -22.08
CA TYR A 143 25.29 -19.29 -20.68
C TYR A 143 26.81 -19.49 -20.54
N VAL A 144 27.45 -18.68 -19.70
CA VAL A 144 28.91 -18.69 -19.52
C VAL A 144 29.32 -19.22 -18.15
N LYS A 145 28.87 -18.56 -17.08
CA LYS A 145 29.32 -18.83 -15.70
C LYS A 145 28.42 -18.14 -14.69
N LYS A 146 28.53 -18.55 -13.43
CA LYS A 146 28.15 -17.70 -12.29
C LYS A 146 29.39 -16.96 -11.77
N THR A 147 29.24 -15.71 -11.34
CA THR A 147 30.35 -14.94 -10.78
C THR A 147 29.86 -13.89 -9.80
N ASN A 148 30.68 -13.59 -8.79
CA ASN A 148 30.50 -12.53 -7.81
C ASN A 148 31.49 -11.37 -7.98
N ASN A 149 32.21 -11.32 -9.11
CA ASN A 149 33.22 -10.29 -9.41
C ASN A 149 32.65 -9.04 -10.09
N ILE A 150 31.34 -9.01 -10.32
CA ILE A 150 30.68 -7.86 -10.94
C ILE A 150 30.66 -6.72 -9.93
N ASN A 151 31.11 -5.54 -10.35
CA ASN A 151 31.25 -4.38 -9.48
C ASN A 151 30.55 -3.12 -10.00
N SER A 152 30.10 -3.10 -11.25
CA SER A 152 29.29 -2.00 -11.77
C SER A 152 28.20 -2.46 -12.72
N VAL A 153 27.17 -1.62 -12.87
CA VAL A 153 26.14 -1.73 -13.89
C VAL A 153 26.01 -0.40 -14.63
N THR A 154 26.04 -0.47 -15.96
CA THR A 154 25.77 0.64 -16.85
C THR A 154 24.36 0.52 -17.42
N TYR A 155 23.58 1.58 -17.26
CA TYR A 155 22.20 1.67 -17.72
C TYR A 155 21.89 3.05 -18.25
N LYS A 156 21.31 3.13 -19.46
CA LYS A 156 21.01 4.40 -20.16
C LYS A 156 22.19 5.38 -20.21
N GLY A 157 23.41 4.87 -20.35
CA GLY A 157 24.64 5.66 -20.43
C GLY A 157 25.19 6.18 -19.08
N LYS A 158 24.57 5.82 -17.95
CA LYS A 158 25.08 6.09 -16.60
C LYS A 158 25.60 4.80 -15.98
N GLU A 159 26.78 4.87 -15.39
CA GLU A 159 27.38 3.79 -14.61
C GLU A 159 27.04 3.94 -13.12
N TYR A 160 26.80 2.82 -12.46
CA TYR A 160 26.50 2.72 -11.05
C TYR A 160 27.38 1.63 -10.43
N ASN A 161 28.01 1.95 -9.30
CA ASN A 161 28.75 0.96 -8.53
C ASN A 161 27.77 0.02 -7.83
N LEU A 162 28.14 -1.25 -7.77
CA LEU A 162 27.41 -2.29 -7.07
C LEU A 162 28.18 -2.67 -5.80
N GLU A 163 27.45 -3.00 -4.74
CA GLU A 163 28.05 -3.52 -3.52
C GLU A 163 28.65 -4.92 -3.73
N GLU A 164 29.64 -5.27 -2.91
CA GLU A 164 30.40 -6.51 -3.06
C GLU A 164 29.51 -7.76 -2.80
N HIS A 165 29.80 -8.86 -3.53
CA HIS A 165 29.30 -10.24 -3.31
C HIS A 165 27.95 -10.66 -3.93
N TYR A 166 27.37 -9.88 -4.84
CA TYR A 166 26.21 -10.37 -5.60
C TYR A 166 26.59 -11.49 -6.58
N LEU A 167 25.90 -12.63 -6.52
CA LEU A 167 26.09 -13.72 -7.49
C LEU A 167 25.24 -13.48 -8.75
N PHE A 168 25.90 -13.27 -9.89
CA PHE A 168 25.28 -13.06 -11.20
C PHE A 168 25.38 -14.31 -12.08
N ASN A 169 24.33 -14.58 -12.85
CA ASN A 169 24.33 -15.61 -13.89
C ASN A 169 24.65 -14.95 -15.25
N ILE A 170 25.84 -15.21 -15.77
CA ILE A 170 26.36 -14.53 -16.96
C ILE A 170 25.93 -15.27 -18.22
N VAL A 171 25.31 -14.51 -19.13
CA VAL A 171 25.06 -14.94 -20.51
C VAL A 171 25.85 -14.06 -21.48
N LYS A 172 26.13 -14.58 -22.66
CA LYS A 172 26.64 -13.81 -23.81
C LYS A 172 25.59 -13.78 -24.90
N SER A 173 25.52 -12.66 -25.59
CA SER A 173 24.77 -12.56 -26.84
C SER A 173 25.65 -12.99 -28.00
N ILE A 174 25.15 -13.90 -28.84
CA ILE A 174 25.83 -14.33 -30.07
C ILE A 174 25.33 -13.57 -31.31
N ASP A 175 24.27 -12.76 -31.17
CA ASP A 175 23.69 -11.96 -32.24
C ASP A 175 23.63 -10.47 -31.85
N LYS A 176 24.22 -9.61 -32.69
CA LYS A 176 24.24 -8.16 -32.48
C LYS A 176 22.85 -7.52 -32.51
N ASN A 177 21.83 -8.22 -33.01
CA ASN A 177 20.45 -7.74 -33.01
C ASN A 177 19.76 -7.87 -31.64
N ASN A 178 20.33 -8.63 -30.70
CA ASN A 178 19.77 -8.73 -29.35
C ASN A 178 19.83 -7.35 -28.68
N LYS A 179 18.73 -6.96 -28.05
CA LYS A 179 18.66 -5.69 -27.35
C LYS A 179 19.25 -5.85 -25.95
N ILE A 180 20.44 -5.30 -25.74
CA ILE A 180 21.04 -5.17 -24.40
C ILE A 180 20.38 -3.97 -23.71
N ILE A 181 19.67 -4.23 -22.62
CA ILE A 181 18.93 -3.21 -21.86
C ILE A 181 19.84 -2.59 -20.78
N GLY A 182 20.66 -3.40 -20.12
CA GLY A 182 21.70 -2.94 -19.19
C GLY A 182 22.92 -3.85 -19.26
N THR A 183 24.08 -3.33 -18.87
CA THR A 183 25.38 -4.01 -18.96
C THR A 183 26.03 -4.05 -17.59
N ILE A 184 26.48 -5.20 -17.13
CA ILE A 184 27.28 -5.39 -15.91
C ILE A 184 28.75 -5.60 -16.27
N SER A 185 29.65 -5.14 -15.42
CA SER A 185 31.10 -5.21 -15.64
C SER A 185 31.83 -5.86 -14.46
N ASP A 186 32.87 -6.66 -14.76
CA ASP A 186 33.87 -7.13 -13.79
C ASP A 186 35.18 -6.32 -13.86
N THR A 187 35.13 -5.08 -14.37
CA THR A 187 36.26 -4.19 -14.73
C THR A 187 36.99 -4.58 -16.01
N VAL A 188 37.05 -5.87 -16.35
CA VAL A 188 37.81 -6.37 -17.50
C VAL A 188 36.87 -6.70 -18.67
N ASN A 189 35.72 -7.26 -18.36
CA ASN A 189 34.73 -7.75 -19.30
C ASN A 189 33.36 -7.17 -19.00
N GLU A 190 32.59 -6.97 -20.06
CA GLU A 190 31.20 -6.56 -20.00
C GLU A 190 30.27 -7.71 -20.37
N TYR A 191 29.15 -7.79 -19.67
CA TYR A 191 28.11 -8.78 -19.90
C TYR A 191 26.72 -8.13 -19.82
N PRO A 192 25.70 -8.68 -20.50
CA PRO A 192 24.33 -8.21 -20.32
C PRO A 192 23.84 -8.43 -18.89
N TYR A 193 23.36 -7.36 -18.26
CA TYR A 193 22.55 -7.46 -17.04
C TYR A 193 21.12 -7.88 -17.39
N ILE A 194 20.51 -7.16 -18.34
CA ILE A 194 19.21 -7.47 -18.91
C ILE A 194 19.36 -7.53 -20.42
N VAL A 195 18.91 -8.62 -21.03
CA VAL A 195 18.92 -8.81 -22.48
C VAL A 195 17.54 -9.23 -22.96
N ASN A 196 17.12 -8.67 -24.09
CA ASN A 196 15.97 -9.14 -24.83
C ASN A 196 16.42 -9.79 -26.15
N ASP A 197 16.01 -11.04 -26.33
CA ASP A 197 16.14 -11.80 -27.58
C ASP A 197 14.80 -12.46 -27.91
N LYS A 198 14.25 -12.12 -29.08
CA LYS A 198 12.90 -12.53 -29.50
C LYS A 198 11.88 -12.21 -28.41
N ASN A 199 11.15 -13.23 -27.93
CA ASN A 199 10.15 -13.10 -26.87
C ASN A 199 10.71 -13.30 -25.45
N LEU A 200 12.02 -13.53 -25.29
CA LEU A 200 12.66 -13.71 -23.99
C LEU A 200 13.31 -12.41 -23.52
N PHE A 201 13.00 -12.03 -22.29
CA PHE A 201 13.77 -11.09 -21.47
C PHE A 201 14.47 -11.90 -20.40
N TYR A 202 15.78 -11.78 -20.31
CA TYR A 202 16.57 -12.44 -19.27
C TYR A 202 17.22 -11.39 -18.37
N VAL A 203 17.11 -11.59 -17.05
CA VAL A 203 17.69 -10.75 -16.01
C VAL A 203 18.71 -11.58 -15.24
N SER A 204 19.98 -11.21 -15.35
CA SER A 204 21.13 -11.97 -14.81
C SER A 204 21.04 -12.25 -13.30
N LYS A 205 20.45 -11.32 -12.56
CA LYS A 205 20.17 -11.43 -11.14
C LYS A 205 18.93 -10.64 -10.78
N LEU A 206 18.02 -11.28 -10.04
CA LEU A 206 16.96 -10.57 -9.33
C LEU A 206 17.55 -9.96 -8.05
N ASP A 207 17.38 -8.66 -7.92
CA ASP A 207 17.63 -7.90 -6.70
C ASP A 207 16.32 -7.26 -6.24
N LEU A 208 16.15 -7.04 -4.94
CA LEU A 208 14.88 -6.58 -4.36
C LEU A 208 14.93 -5.13 -3.87
N ASP A 209 16.09 -4.50 -3.99
CA ASP A 209 16.40 -3.12 -3.63
C ASP A 209 17.59 -2.60 -4.46
N GLY A 210 17.97 -1.35 -4.19
CA GLY A 210 19.11 -0.71 -4.83
C GLY A 210 18.97 -0.53 -6.33
N VAL A 211 20.05 -0.11 -6.98
CA VAL A 211 20.04 0.28 -8.39
C VAL A 211 19.54 -0.83 -9.33
N LEU A 212 19.88 -2.09 -9.06
CA LEU A 212 19.47 -3.23 -9.89
C LEU A 212 17.96 -3.43 -9.86
N PHE A 213 17.32 -3.28 -8.69
CA PHE A 213 15.87 -3.34 -8.58
C PHE A 213 15.20 -2.24 -9.41
N TYR A 214 15.67 -0.99 -9.35
CA TYR A 214 15.09 0.11 -10.12
C TYR A 214 15.34 -0.04 -11.64
N ILE A 215 16.50 -0.56 -12.05
CA ILE A 215 16.75 -0.90 -13.47
C ILE A 215 15.79 -2.00 -13.94
N PHE A 216 15.58 -3.04 -13.12
CA PHE A 216 14.61 -4.09 -13.42
C PHE A 216 13.20 -3.51 -13.52
N CYS A 217 12.78 -2.66 -12.56
CA CYS A 217 11.48 -1.98 -12.59
C CYS A 217 11.28 -1.15 -13.86
N ASP A 218 12.30 -0.40 -14.32
CA ASP A 218 12.18 0.34 -15.58
C ASP A 218 12.10 -0.59 -16.80
N SER A 219 12.82 -1.72 -16.77
CA SER A 219 12.80 -2.70 -17.85
C SER A 219 11.43 -3.35 -18.02
N LEU A 220 10.62 -3.42 -16.95
CA LEU A 220 9.25 -3.92 -17.03
C LEU A 220 8.38 -3.07 -17.96
N ASN A 221 8.65 -1.77 -18.09
CA ASN A 221 7.99 -0.94 -19.10
C ASN A 221 8.22 -1.46 -20.52
N ASP A 222 9.42 -1.97 -20.81
CA ASP A 222 9.74 -2.56 -22.11
C ASP A 222 9.12 -3.97 -22.24
N VAL A 223 9.15 -4.78 -21.17
CA VAL A 223 8.52 -6.12 -21.11
C VAL A 223 7.02 -6.05 -21.44
N PHE A 224 6.32 -5.09 -20.84
CA PHE A 224 4.89 -4.87 -21.05
C PHE A 224 4.56 -3.87 -22.16
N ASN A 225 5.56 -3.48 -22.96
CA ASN A 225 5.41 -2.62 -24.14
C ASN A 225 4.75 -1.24 -23.86
N VAL A 226 5.01 -0.65 -22.69
CA VAL A 226 4.57 0.71 -22.33
C VAL A 226 5.35 1.73 -23.17
N LYS A 227 4.64 2.63 -23.86
CA LYS A 227 5.24 3.61 -24.80
C LYS A 227 5.17 5.05 -24.34
N THR A 228 4.22 5.37 -23.46
CA THR A 228 3.95 6.72 -22.99
C THR A 228 4.27 6.81 -21.52
N PHE A 229 5.01 7.86 -21.15
CA PHE A 229 5.43 8.09 -19.78
C PHE A 229 5.11 9.52 -19.41
N ASN A 230 4.43 9.68 -18.28
CA ASN A 230 4.27 10.98 -17.65
C ASN A 230 5.59 11.38 -16.99
N LYS A 231 5.69 12.66 -16.64
CA LYS A 231 6.79 13.17 -15.83
C LYS A 231 6.78 12.50 -14.44
N GLY A 232 7.96 12.37 -13.81
CA GLY A 232 8.05 11.78 -12.47
C GLY A 232 7.26 12.59 -11.46
N ARG A 233 6.52 11.94 -10.55
CA ARG A 233 5.62 12.62 -9.59
C ARG A 233 6.00 12.34 -8.14
N ILE A 234 6.15 13.37 -7.32
CA ILE A 234 6.52 13.26 -5.90
C ILE A 234 5.42 13.84 -5.01
N PHE A 235 4.97 13.11 -3.98
CA PHE A 235 4.11 13.68 -2.94
C PHE A 235 4.93 14.12 -1.71
N VAL A 236 4.35 15.05 -0.95
CA VAL A 236 4.85 15.50 0.34
C VAL A 236 3.82 15.14 1.39
N ARG A 237 4.23 14.40 2.44
CA ARG A 237 3.34 14.04 3.55
C ARG A 237 3.76 14.74 4.84
N ILE A 238 2.81 15.36 5.52
CA ILE A 238 3.00 15.93 6.85
C ILE A 238 2.61 14.86 7.87
N GLU A 239 3.61 14.36 8.58
CA GLU A 239 3.52 13.17 9.42
C GLU A 239 3.04 13.48 10.84
N ASP A 240 2.42 12.48 11.47
CA ASP A 240 1.99 12.46 12.87
C ASP A 240 1.18 13.68 13.30
N VAL A 241 0.21 14.10 12.50
CA VAL A 241 -0.69 15.17 12.91
C VAL A 241 -1.70 14.63 13.91
N HIS A 242 -1.71 15.17 15.13
CA HIS A 242 -2.59 14.74 16.21
C HIS A 242 -2.90 15.87 17.19
N ALA A 243 -3.74 15.59 18.19
CA ALA A 243 -4.30 16.53 19.16
C ALA A 243 -3.29 17.36 20.00
N PHE A 244 -2.00 17.01 19.98
CA PHE A 244 -0.93 17.68 20.76
C PHE A 244 0.15 18.31 19.87
N ARG A 245 -0.08 18.43 18.56
CA ARG A 245 0.78 19.24 17.69
C ARG A 245 0.53 20.73 17.93
N GLU A 246 1.42 21.58 17.42
CA GLU A 246 1.29 23.03 17.54
C GLU A 246 0.49 23.59 16.35
N PRO A 247 -0.73 24.15 16.54
CA PRO A 247 -1.58 24.63 15.44
C PRO A 247 -0.87 25.66 14.54
N LYS A 248 -0.02 26.52 15.13
CA LYS A 248 0.70 27.56 14.39
C LYS A 248 1.74 26.97 13.44
N GLU A 249 2.41 25.88 13.81
CA GLU A 249 3.38 25.23 12.93
C GLU A 249 2.69 24.55 11.74
N LEU A 250 1.54 23.89 11.99
CA LEU A 250 0.71 23.32 10.93
C LEU A 250 0.24 24.39 9.90
N ILE A 251 -0.20 25.54 10.39
CA ILE A 251 -0.60 26.68 9.54
C ILE A 251 0.59 27.19 8.71
N LYS A 252 1.77 27.37 9.33
CA LYS A 252 2.99 27.81 8.62
C LYS A 252 3.40 26.85 7.49
N ILE A 253 3.32 25.54 7.75
CA ILE A 253 3.62 24.49 6.77
C ILE A 253 2.64 24.59 5.60
N ALA A 254 1.34 24.67 5.88
CA ALA A 254 0.31 24.80 4.86
C ALA A 254 0.44 26.08 4.03
N ASP A 255 0.71 27.23 4.66
CA ASP A 255 0.93 28.48 3.96
C ASP A 255 2.14 28.40 3.03
N TYR A 256 3.25 27.81 3.49
CA TYR A 256 4.45 27.65 2.67
C TYR A 256 4.17 26.80 1.42
N LEU A 257 3.61 25.59 1.61
CA LEU A 257 3.34 24.67 0.49
C LEU A 257 2.28 25.23 -0.46
N SER A 258 1.23 25.85 0.07
CA SER A 258 0.18 26.47 -0.73
C SER A 258 0.67 27.67 -1.54
N ASN A 259 1.52 28.53 -0.97
CA ASN A 259 2.13 29.65 -1.71
C ASN A 259 3.02 29.19 -2.87
N LYS A 260 3.54 27.95 -2.80
CA LYS A 260 4.28 27.29 -3.88
C LYS A 260 3.37 26.49 -4.83
N ASN A 261 2.06 26.46 -4.58
CA ASN A 261 1.07 25.63 -5.27
C ASN A 261 1.38 24.13 -5.20
N ILE A 262 1.97 23.68 -4.08
CA ILE A 262 2.33 22.28 -3.85
C ILE A 262 1.20 21.61 -3.08
N PRO A 263 0.48 20.63 -3.66
CA PRO A 263 -0.44 19.78 -2.91
C PRO A 263 0.34 18.88 -1.95
N PHE A 264 -0.27 18.54 -0.83
CA PHE A 264 0.37 17.73 0.21
C PHE A 264 -0.64 16.84 0.92
N THR A 265 -0.16 15.80 1.58
CA THR A 265 -0.99 14.90 2.40
C THR A 265 -0.76 15.15 3.89
N ILE A 266 -1.77 14.86 4.70
CA ILE A 266 -1.76 15.04 6.15
C ILE A 266 -2.05 13.67 6.77
N ALA A 267 -1.04 13.04 7.37
CA ALA A 267 -1.21 11.79 8.10
C ALA A 267 -1.80 12.08 9.48
N LEU A 268 -3.12 11.90 9.61
CA LEU A 268 -3.88 12.32 10.78
C LEU A 268 -4.15 11.12 11.71
N ILE A 269 -3.76 11.27 12.96
CA ILE A 269 -4.07 10.34 14.06
C ILE A 269 -5.26 10.92 14.86
N PRO A 270 -6.47 10.34 14.75
CA PRO A 270 -7.67 10.96 15.33
C PRO A 270 -7.75 10.88 16.86
N ALA A 271 -7.07 9.93 17.48
CA ALA A 271 -7.09 9.75 18.93
C ALA A 271 -5.68 9.47 19.46
N TYR A 272 -5.06 10.49 20.06
CA TYR A 272 -3.72 10.35 20.61
C TYR A 272 -3.76 9.62 21.95
N VAL A 273 -2.92 8.59 22.10
CA VAL A 273 -2.69 7.90 23.38
C VAL A 273 -1.45 8.49 24.04
N ASN A 274 -1.63 9.08 25.22
CA ASN A 274 -0.49 9.58 25.99
C ASN A 274 0.37 8.40 26.49
N PRO A 275 1.67 8.33 26.14
CA PRO A 275 2.51 7.20 26.47
C PRO A 275 2.78 7.04 27.98
N LYS A 276 2.62 8.10 28.79
CA LYS A 276 2.93 8.06 30.22
C LYS A 276 1.78 7.57 31.09
N ASN A 277 0.53 7.80 30.68
CA ASN A 277 -0.64 7.49 31.50
C ASN A 277 -1.77 6.78 30.73
N HIS A 278 -1.53 6.44 29.46
CA HIS A 278 -2.46 5.78 28.54
C HIS A 278 -3.80 6.50 28.35
N LYS A 279 -3.89 7.79 28.72
CA LYS A 279 -5.09 8.60 28.47
C LYS A 279 -5.22 8.85 26.98
N ILE A 280 -6.40 8.54 26.44
CA ILE A 280 -6.77 8.89 25.07
C ILE A 280 -7.29 10.33 25.06
N THR A 281 -6.78 11.16 24.16
CA THR A 281 -7.32 12.48 23.84
C THR A 281 -7.67 12.51 22.36
N THR A 282 -8.95 12.70 22.07
CA THR A 282 -9.47 12.72 20.70
C THR A 282 -9.32 14.09 20.05
N LEU A 283 -9.34 14.17 18.72
CA LEU A 283 -9.38 15.44 18.01
C LEU A 283 -10.59 16.31 18.42
N SER A 284 -11.71 15.69 18.80
CA SER A 284 -12.91 16.38 19.30
C SER A 284 -12.62 17.24 20.55
N GLU A 285 -11.61 16.85 21.34
CA GLU A 285 -11.16 17.58 22.53
C GLU A 285 -10.14 18.70 22.22
N SER A 286 -9.67 18.81 20.96
CA SER A 286 -8.68 19.80 20.53
C SER A 286 -9.20 20.70 19.38
N PRO A 287 -10.13 21.65 19.65
CA PRO A 287 -10.73 22.49 18.61
C PRO A 287 -9.73 23.33 17.81
N GLU A 288 -8.61 23.74 18.40
CA GLU A 288 -7.57 24.51 17.70
C GLU A 288 -6.84 23.66 16.65
N ILE A 289 -6.61 22.38 16.94
CA ILE A 289 -6.04 21.42 15.97
C ILE A 289 -7.03 21.14 14.86
N VAL A 290 -8.31 20.93 15.18
CA VAL A 290 -9.36 20.74 14.16
C VAL A 290 -9.41 21.93 13.21
N LYS A 291 -9.33 23.16 13.73
CA LYS A 291 -9.27 24.38 12.90
C LYS A 291 -8.01 24.42 12.03
N ALA A 292 -6.85 24.08 12.59
CA ALA A 292 -5.59 24.04 11.83
C ALA A 292 -5.64 22.99 10.71
N VAL A 293 -6.10 21.76 10.98
CA VAL A 293 -6.22 20.71 9.96
C VAL A 293 -7.18 21.13 8.84
N LYS A 294 -8.33 21.71 9.18
CA LYS A 294 -9.25 22.27 8.17
C LYS A 294 -8.60 23.37 7.33
N TYR A 295 -7.85 24.26 7.98
CA TYR A 295 -7.08 25.28 7.26
C TYR A 295 -6.05 24.65 6.31
N MET A 296 -5.33 23.61 6.74
CA MET A 296 -4.43 22.88 5.86
C MET A 296 -5.17 22.28 4.66
N GLN A 297 -6.39 21.77 4.84
CA GLN A 297 -7.23 21.27 3.75
C GLN A 297 -7.62 22.38 2.76
N ASP A 298 -8.05 23.54 3.26
CA ASP A 298 -8.37 24.72 2.44
C ASP A 298 -7.15 25.21 1.64
N LYS A 299 -5.94 24.91 2.11
CA LYS A 299 -4.65 25.24 1.49
C LYS A 299 -4.10 24.18 0.54
N GLY A 300 -4.88 23.13 0.23
CA GLY A 300 -4.48 22.07 -0.71
C GLY A 300 -3.99 20.79 -0.04
N GLY A 301 -4.09 20.70 1.29
CA GLY A 301 -3.82 19.49 2.04
C GLY A 301 -4.91 18.44 1.88
N THR A 302 -4.52 17.18 1.72
CA THR A 302 -5.46 16.04 1.73
C THR A 302 -5.23 15.18 2.95
N VAL A 303 -6.27 14.96 3.74
CA VAL A 303 -6.17 14.12 4.94
C VAL A 303 -6.16 12.64 4.54
N ILE A 304 -5.24 11.89 5.14
CA ILE A 304 -5.22 10.43 5.13
C ILE A 304 -5.33 9.94 6.58
N LEU A 305 -6.00 8.81 6.78
CA LEU A 305 -6.13 8.20 8.10
C LEU A 305 -4.85 7.44 8.43
N HIS A 306 -4.19 7.81 9.53
CA HIS A 306 -2.93 7.25 9.98
C HIS A 306 -3.15 6.35 11.21
N GLY A 307 -3.93 5.29 11.02
CA GLY A 307 -4.51 4.50 12.12
C GLY A 307 -5.56 5.25 12.95
N TYR A 308 -6.04 4.62 14.02
CA TYR A 308 -6.94 5.25 14.99
C TYR A 308 -6.18 5.90 16.14
N THR A 309 -5.21 5.19 16.73
CA THR A 309 -4.42 5.69 17.86
C THR A 309 -2.92 5.60 17.68
N HIS A 310 -2.47 5.12 16.51
CA HIS A 310 -1.07 4.90 16.20
C HIS A 310 -0.39 3.90 17.15
N LYS A 311 -1.17 3.05 17.85
CA LYS A 311 -0.67 2.13 18.89
C LYS A 311 -1.57 0.92 19.11
N TYR A 312 -0.95 -0.22 19.42
CA TYR A 312 -1.61 -1.42 19.91
C TYR A 312 -1.49 -1.53 21.44
N LYS A 313 -2.64 -1.66 22.12
CA LYS A 313 -2.76 -1.87 23.59
C LYS A 313 -1.87 -0.92 24.43
N ASN A 314 -1.16 -1.47 25.41
CA ASN A 314 -0.39 -0.76 26.42
C ASN A 314 1.12 -0.79 26.11
N GLU A 315 1.53 -0.95 24.84
CA GLU A 315 2.96 -0.93 24.48
C GLU A 315 3.64 0.31 25.09
N GLU A 316 4.57 0.06 26.02
CA GLU A 316 5.22 1.06 26.88
C GLU A 316 6.37 1.73 26.13
N VAL A 317 6.17 2.28 24.93
CA VAL A 317 7.28 2.97 24.25
C VAL A 317 6.87 4.28 23.58
N SER A 318 7.78 5.24 23.72
CA SER A 318 7.80 6.65 23.35
C SER A 318 7.21 6.98 21.97
N GLY A 319 5.95 7.41 21.89
CA GLY A 319 5.42 8.10 20.69
C GLY A 319 5.40 7.34 19.34
N GLU A 320 6.06 6.19 19.25
CA GLU A 320 6.37 5.40 18.05
C GLU A 320 5.87 3.96 18.29
N GLY A 321 4.55 3.77 18.25
CA GLY A 321 3.95 2.44 18.43
C GLY A 321 3.43 1.89 17.11
N TYR A 322 3.40 0.58 17.00
CA TYR A 322 2.74 -0.11 15.89
C TYR A 322 1.27 -0.31 16.23
N GLU A 323 0.35 -0.07 15.29
CA GLU A 323 -1.08 -0.26 15.54
C GLU A 323 -1.59 -1.64 15.08
N PHE A 324 -1.01 -2.17 14.01
CA PHE A 324 -1.45 -3.41 13.36
C PHE A 324 -0.37 -4.51 13.34
N TRP A 325 0.66 -4.35 14.19
CA TRP A 325 1.79 -5.27 14.35
C TRP A 325 2.24 -5.27 15.81
N ASP A 326 2.72 -6.39 16.34
CA ASP A 326 3.33 -6.47 17.68
C ASP A 326 4.80 -6.08 17.53
N GLY A 327 5.12 -4.81 17.77
CA GLY A 327 6.48 -4.28 17.57
C GLY A 327 7.51 -4.85 18.55
N GLU A 328 7.07 -5.24 19.75
CA GLU A 328 7.95 -5.79 20.79
C GLU A 328 8.39 -7.22 20.46
N LYS A 329 7.47 -8.06 19.96
CA LYS A 329 7.77 -9.45 19.57
C LYS A 329 8.15 -9.61 18.11
N ASP A 330 7.91 -8.58 17.31
CA ASP A 330 8.05 -8.58 15.87
C ASP A 330 7.30 -9.77 15.24
N GLU A 331 5.98 -9.82 15.49
CA GLU A 331 5.06 -10.84 15.01
C GLU A 331 3.67 -10.23 14.71
N PRO A 332 2.80 -10.92 13.93
CA PRO A 332 1.41 -10.50 13.76
C PRO A 332 0.65 -10.39 15.08
N LEU A 333 -0.32 -9.48 15.11
CA LEU A 333 -1.25 -9.39 16.23
C LEU A 333 -2.08 -10.66 16.36
N LYS A 334 -2.34 -11.10 17.60
CA LYS A 334 -3.22 -12.24 17.91
C LYS A 334 -4.71 -11.88 17.86
N GLU A 335 -5.06 -10.86 17.08
CA GLU A 335 -6.42 -10.36 16.92
C GLU A 335 -7.04 -10.93 15.64
N ASN A 336 -8.37 -10.92 15.55
CA ASN A 336 -9.02 -11.21 14.27
C ASN A 336 -8.91 -9.97 13.37
N MET A 337 -8.07 -10.01 12.32
CA MET A 337 -7.81 -8.85 11.47
C MET A 337 -9.06 -8.23 10.85
N THR A 338 -10.03 -9.04 10.40
CA THR A 338 -11.30 -8.53 9.86
C THR A 338 -12.03 -7.64 10.87
N ILE A 339 -12.15 -8.10 12.12
CA ILE A 339 -12.83 -7.35 13.18
C ILE A 339 -11.99 -6.16 13.62
N PHE A 340 -10.69 -6.39 13.85
CA PHE A 340 -9.78 -5.40 14.41
C PHE A 340 -9.61 -4.22 13.46
N VAL A 341 -9.22 -4.44 12.21
CA VAL A 341 -9.04 -3.36 11.22
C VAL A 341 -10.33 -2.57 11.04
N LYS A 342 -11.48 -3.25 10.89
CA LYS A 342 -12.78 -2.57 10.76
C LYS A 342 -13.08 -1.67 11.95
N ASP A 343 -12.88 -2.15 13.17
CA ASP A 343 -13.11 -1.37 14.40
C ASP A 343 -12.23 -0.11 14.46
N ARG A 344 -10.93 -0.26 14.15
CA ARG A 344 -9.98 0.86 14.14
C ARG A 344 -10.35 1.89 13.07
N VAL A 345 -10.62 1.44 11.84
CA VAL A 345 -11.06 2.31 10.73
C VAL A 345 -12.35 3.07 11.09
N LEU A 346 -13.37 2.38 11.62
CA LEU A 346 -14.63 3.01 12.00
C LEU A 346 -14.46 4.07 13.10
N LYS A 347 -13.70 3.76 14.15
CA LYS A 347 -13.44 4.71 15.25
C LYS A 347 -12.69 5.94 14.77
N GLY A 348 -11.64 5.74 13.96
CA GLY A 348 -10.88 6.84 13.37
C GLY A 348 -11.74 7.73 12.47
N LEU A 349 -12.53 7.13 11.56
CA LEU A 349 -13.38 7.87 10.64
C LEU A 349 -14.50 8.63 11.35
N ARG A 350 -15.14 8.06 12.38
CA ARG A 350 -16.20 8.75 13.14
C ARG A 350 -15.69 10.03 13.78
N ILE A 351 -14.56 9.98 14.48
CA ILE A 351 -13.94 11.17 15.09
C ILE A 351 -13.63 12.22 14.03
N CYS A 352 -13.06 11.82 12.89
CA CYS A 352 -12.80 12.75 11.79
C CYS A 352 -14.10 13.41 11.29
N ILE A 353 -15.13 12.63 10.98
CA ILE A 353 -16.40 13.10 10.40
C ILE A 353 -17.17 14.00 11.37
N GLU A 354 -17.22 13.66 12.66
CA GLU A 354 -17.81 14.49 13.72
C GLU A 354 -17.17 15.88 13.77
N ASN A 355 -15.87 15.95 13.50
CA ASN A 355 -15.12 17.19 13.43
C ASN A 355 -15.13 17.83 12.03
N GLY A 356 -15.83 17.27 11.06
CA GLY A 356 -15.89 17.77 9.67
C GLY A 356 -14.57 17.65 8.92
N ILE A 357 -13.78 16.61 9.23
CA ILE A 357 -12.55 16.20 8.55
C ILE A 357 -12.84 14.89 7.82
N TYR A 358 -12.37 14.76 6.58
CA TYR A 358 -12.76 13.66 5.70
C TYR A 358 -11.53 13.00 5.06
N PRO A 359 -10.97 11.95 5.69
CA PRO A 359 -9.84 11.21 5.12
C PRO A 359 -10.20 10.58 3.77
N LEU A 360 -9.25 10.57 2.82
CA LEU A 360 -9.44 9.98 1.49
C LEU A 360 -8.61 8.71 1.24
N ALA A 361 -7.53 8.52 1.98
CA ALA A 361 -6.67 7.34 1.89
C ALA A 361 -6.27 6.86 3.29
N PHE A 362 -5.61 5.72 3.34
CA PHE A 362 -5.08 5.15 4.58
C PHE A 362 -3.56 5.02 4.50
N GLU A 363 -2.91 5.18 5.64
CA GLU A 363 -1.54 4.76 5.88
C GLU A 363 -1.52 3.99 7.21
N ALA A 364 -0.81 2.86 7.23
CA ALA A 364 -0.62 2.10 8.46
C ALA A 364 0.56 2.68 9.24
N PRO A 365 0.40 3.02 10.53
CA PRO A 365 1.49 3.44 11.41
C PRO A 365 2.75 2.58 11.24
N HIS A 366 3.88 3.23 10.95
CA HIS A 366 5.18 2.60 10.63
C HIS A 366 5.13 1.55 9.51
N TYR A 367 4.14 1.63 8.63
CA TYR A 367 3.89 0.70 7.52
C TYR A 367 3.66 -0.76 7.93
N ALA A 368 3.40 -1.01 9.22
CA ALA A 368 3.35 -2.37 9.74
C ALA A 368 1.93 -2.90 9.82
N ILE A 369 1.64 -3.87 8.96
CA ILE A 369 0.39 -4.63 8.94
C ILE A 369 0.62 -5.89 8.10
N GLU A 370 0.06 -7.01 8.54
CA GLU A 370 0.14 -8.28 7.81
C GLU A 370 -0.79 -8.31 6.57
N SER A 371 -0.57 -9.27 5.67
CA SER A 371 -1.32 -9.41 4.41
C SER A 371 -2.84 -9.41 4.61
N GLU A 372 -3.34 -10.12 5.64
CA GLU A 372 -4.78 -10.19 5.91
C GLU A 372 -5.34 -8.81 6.35
N GLY A 373 -4.55 -8.04 7.08
CA GLY A 373 -4.89 -6.68 7.45
C GLY A 373 -4.96 -5.74 6.23
N TYR A 374 -4.02 -5.85 5.28
CA TYR A 374 -4.09 -5.10 4.03
C TYR A 374 -5.35 -5.46 3.21
N LYS A 375 -5.64 -6.76 3.06
CA LYS A 375 -6.86 -7.22 2.35
C LYS A 375 -8.14 -6.72 3.00
N GLU A 376 -8.15 -6.62 4.32
CA GLU A 376 -9.28 -6.04 5.05
C GLU A 376 -9.37 -4.52 4.81
N LEU A 377 -8.27 -3.77 4.93
CA LEU A 377 -8.21 -2.34 4.65
C LEU A 377 -8.69 -1.99 3.24
N LYS A 378 -8.32 -2.80 2.24
CA LYS A 378 -8.70 -2.64 0.83
C LYS A 378 -10.22 -2.57 0.63
N LYS A 379 -11.01 -3.20 1.51
CA LYS A 379 -12.48 -3.16 1.45
C LYS A 379 -13.01 -1.76 1.77
N TYR A 380 -12.28 -1.02 2.62
CA TYR A 380 -12.69 0.26 3.16
C TYR A 380 -12.07 1.46 2.46
N PHE A 381 -10.81 1.34 2.03
CA PHE A 381 -10.09 2.39 1.33
C PHE A 381 -9.73 1.96 -0.09
N SER A 382 -10.01 2.85 -1.04
CA SER A 382 -9.45 2.79 -2.40
C SER A 382 -7.92 2.88 -2.39
N THR A 383 -7.37 3.82 -1.62
CA THR A 383 -5.96 4.19 -1.73
C THR A 383 -5.23 3.96 -0.42
N TYR A 384 -4.08 3.29 -0.53
CA TYR A 384 -3.06 3.18 0.51
C TYR A 384 -1.82 3.97 0.10
N VAL A 385 -1.21 4.71 1.03
CA VAL A 385 -0.02 5.54 0.79
C VAL A 385 1.05 5.13 1.79
N GLY A 386 2.30 4.90 1.38
CA GLY A 386 3.38 4.53 2.30
C GLY A 386 4.29 3.42 1.78
N GLN A 387 4.84 2.58 2.66
CA GLN A 387 5.57 1.37 2.28
C GLN A 387 4.72 0.12 2.48
N HIS A 388 5.17 -0.99 1.89
CA HIS A 388 4.48 -2.27 1.96
C HIS A 388 5.27 -3.27 2.80
N GLN A 389 4.70 -3.70 3.93
CA GLN A 389 5.22 -4.85 4.67
C GLN A 389 4.99 -6.14 3.86
N ASN A 390 6.09 -6.72 3.39
CA ASN A 390 6.06 -7.86 2.47
C ASN A 390 6.29 -9.21 3.16
N ASN A 391 6.37 -9.26 4.49
CA ASN A 391 6.46 -10.51 5.23
C ASN A 391 5.53 -10.50 6.45
N ASP A 392 4.76 -11.57 6.60
CA ASP A 392 3.82 -11.75 7.71
C ASP A 392 4.46 -12.39 8.95
N LYS A 393 5.71 -12.84 8.88
CA LYS A 393 6.42 -13.45 10.02
C LYS A 393 7.26 -12.44 10.80
N LYS A 394 7.83 -11.48 10.08
CA LYS A 394 8.77 -10.48 10.58
C LYS A 394 8.56 -9.18 9.85
N PHE A 395 8.71 -8.07 10.55
CA PHE A 395 8.61 -6.75 9.97
C PHE A 395 9.72 -6.58 8.92
N SER A 396 9.29 -6.33 7.69
CA SER A 396 10.17 -6.03 6.57
C SER A 396 9.37 -5.31 5.51
N THR A 397 9.82 -4.11 5.14
CA THR A 397 9.14 -3.29 4.14
C THR A 397 9.90 -3.27 2.82
N ASN A 398 9.15 -3.11 1.74
CA ASN A 398 9.69 -2.75 0.44
C ASN A 398 8.95 -1.53 -0.08
N THR A 399 9.65 -0.77 -0.92
CA THR A 399 9.06 0.32 -1.67
C THR A 399 9.20 0.07 -3.17
N TYR A 400 8.40 0.80 -3.96
CA TYR A 400 8.24 0.61 -5.40
C TYR A 400 8.33 1.95 -6.13
N PRO A 401 8.78 1.96 -7.39
CA PRO A 401 9.02 3.22 -8.11
C PRO A 401 7.81 3.82 -8.81
N TYR A 402 6.60 3.29 -8.60
CA TYR A 402 5.39 3.74 -9.29
C TYR A 402 4.12 3.36 -8.54
N VAL A 403 3.00 3.99 -8.91
CA VAL A 403 1.66 3.64 -8.40
C VAL A 403 1.28 2.23 -8.85
N ILE A 404 0.87 1.40 -7.90
CA ILE A 404 0.42 0.02 -8.11
C ILE A 404 -1.09 -0.03 -7.97
N ARG A 405 -1.78 -0.87 -8.75
CA ARG A 405 -3.24 -0.92 -8.78
C ARG A 405 -3.75 -2.36 -8.78
N ASP A 406 -4.97 -2.53 -8.25
CA ASP A 406 -5.76 -3.76 -8.35
C ASP A 406 -4.99 -5.05 -7.99
N THR A 407 -4.12 -4.98 -6.97
CA THR A 407 -3.44 -6.16 -6.43
C THR A 407 -4.35 -6.88 -5.45
N GLU A 408 -3.92 -8.00 -4.88
CA GLU A 408 -4.68 -8.68 -3.83
C GLU A 408 -4.92 -7.78 -2.60
N GLU A 409 -3.95 -6.91 -2.28
CA GLU A 409 -3.87 -6.13 -1.04
C GLU A 409 -4.28 -4.67 -1.22
N PHE A 410 -4.25 -4.13 -2.44
CA PHE A 410 -4.51 -2.70 -2.69
C PHE A 410 -5.42 -2.50 -3.91
N ASN A 411 -6.32 -1.49 -3.86
CA ASN A 411 -6.96 -1.00 -5.09
C ASN A 411 -6.02 0.03 -5.77
N ILE A 412 -5.47 0.95 -4.99
CA ILE A 412 -4.41 1.88 -5.38
C ILE A 412 -3.36 1.89 -4.26
N PHE A 413 -2.09 1.73 -4.61
CA PHE A 413 -0.96 1.87 -3.71
C PHE A 413 0.00 2.93 -4.25
N ILE A 414 0.24 3.97 -3.47
CA ILE A 414 1.16 5.07 -3.77
C ILE A 414 2.39 4.95 -2.85
N PRO A 415 3.56 4.53 -3.38
CA PRO A 415 4.72 4.24 -2.54
C PRO A 415 5.45 5.49 -2.02
N GLU A 416 5.87 5.45 -0.75
CA GLU A 416 6.86 6.34 -0.14
C GLU A 416 8.27 5.73 -0.32
N ASN A 417 9.17 6.43 -0.98
CA ASN A 417 10.48 5.89 -1.42
C ASN A 417 11.61 6.94 -1.43
N LEU A 418 11.35 8.16 -0.94
CA LEU A 418 12.40 9.17 -0.76
C LEU A 418 12.90 9.19 0.70
N GLY A 419 12.14 8.63 1.65
CA GLY A 419 12.45 8.66 3.07
C GLY A 419 11.84 9.88 3.79
N TYR A 420 12.50 10.32 4.86
CA TYR A 420 12.04 11.44 5.68
C TYR A 420 13.19 12.29 6.17
N ILE A 421 12.84 13.44 6.75
CA ILE A 421 13.80 14.30 7.42
C ILE A 421 14.04 13.83 8.85
N ASP A 422 15.22 13.28 9.12
CA ASP A 422 15.74 13.08 10.47
C ASP A 422 16.78 14.17 10.79
N PRO A 423 16.53 15.08 11.75
CA PRO A 423 17.49 16.13 12.09
C PRO A 423 18.79 15.60 12.73
N GLU A 424 18.78 14.38 13.29
CA GLU A 424 19.96 13.76 13.91
C GLU A 424 20.90 13.12 12.86
N ASP A 425 20.36 12.75 11.69
CA ASP A 425 21.14 12.24 10.58
C ASP A 425 21.64 13.37 9.66
N LYS A 426 22.94 13.65 9.75
CA LYS A 426 23.62 14.67 8.94
C LYS A 426 23.55 14.41 7.42
N LEU A 427 23.29 13.16 7.01
CA LEU A 427 23.18 12.76 5.61
C LEU A 427 21.74 12.73 5.10
N THR A 428 20.74 13.02 5.92
CA THR A 428 19.32 12.91 5.55
C THR A 428 18.98 13.62 4.23
N PHE A 429 19.47 14.84 4.02
CA PHE A 429 19.26 15.54 2.75
C PHE A 429 19.97 14.88 1.58
N GLN A 430 21.16 14.31 1.80
CA GLN A 430 21.89 13.58 0.78
C GLN A 430 21.15 12.28 0.43
N ASN A 431 20.62 11.56 1.42
CA ASN A 431 19.84 10.35 1.25
C ASN A 431 18.59 10.60 0.40
N ILE A 432 17.83 11.69 0.65
CA ILE A 432 16.68 12.06 -0.20
C ILE A 432 17.09 12.29 -1.66
N LYS A 433 18.25 12.95 -1.89
CA LYS A 433 18.76 13.19 -3.25
C LYS A 433 19.13 11.90 -3.95
N GLU A 434 19.86 11.02 -3.26
CA GLU A 434 20.29 9.72 -3.78
C GLU A 434 19.10 8.79 -4.04
N ASN A 435 18.10 8.82 -3.17
CA ASN A 435 16.84 8.11 -3.37
C ASN A 435 16.09 8.63 -4.60
N LEU A 436 16.02 9.95 -4.80
CA LEU A 436 15.42 10.53 -6.00
C LEU A 436 16.21 10.17 -7.26
N ASP A 437 17.53 10.25 -7.22
CA ASP A 437 18.40 9.88 -8.34
C ASP A 437 18.19 8.41 -8.74
N THR A 438 18.07 7.52 -7.76
CA THR A 438 17.80 6.09 -7.97
C THR A 438 16.37 5.88 -8.50
N LEU A 439 15.37 6.54 -7.91
CA LEU A 439 13.98 6.50 -8.36
C LEU A 439 13.84 6.97 -9.81
N SER A 440 14.60 8.00 -10.21
CA SER A 440 14.57 8.61 -11.54
C SER A 440 15.07 7.71 -12.67
N ILE A 441 15.67 6.56 -12.35
CA ILE A 441 16.01 5.51 -13.32
C ILE A 441 14.75 5.02 -14.07
N VAL A 442 13.62 5.00 -13.36
CA VAL A 442 12.34 4.47 -13.82
C VAL A 442 11.53 5.54 -14.55
N ARG A 443 11.17 5.28 -15.80
CA ARG A 443 10.32 6.16 -16.60
C ARG A 443 8.91 6.22 -16.01
N GLY A 444 8.38 7.42 -15.85
CA GLY A 444 7.06 7.64 -15.26
C GLY A 444 7.00 7.29 -13.77
N PHE A 445 8.13 7.42 -13.06
CA PHE A 445 8.19 7.10 -11.64
C PHE A 445 7.21 7.92 -10.80
N SER A 446 6.81 7.35 -9.66
CA SER A 446 6.17 8.11 -8.59
C SER A 446 6.81 7.79 -7.25
N GLY A 447 6.79 8.77 -6.35
CA GLY A 447 7.37 8.63 -5.04
C GLY A 447 6.84 9.65 -4.05
N GLY A 448 7.45 9.66 -2.87
CA GLY A 448 7.14 10.65 -1.85
C GLY A 448 8.11 10.58 -0.69
N PHE A 449 8.14 11.67 0.07
CA PHE A 449 8.81 11.78 1.35
C PHE A 449 7.84 12.30 2.40
N PHE A 450 8.16 12.10 3.67
CA PHE A 450 7.39 12.67 4.78
C PHE A 450 8.23 13.62 5.64
N PHE A 451 7.54 14.55 6.28
CA PHE A 451 8.10 15.56 7.16
C PHE A 451 7.26 15.65 8.44
N HIS A 452 7.90 15.49 9.60
CA HIS A 452 7.19 15.63 10.86
C HIS A 452 6.95 17.09 11.21
N SER A 453 5.70 17.41 11.56
CA SER A 453 5.27 18.80 11.84
C SER A 453 5.95 19.49 13.03
N TYR A 454 6.68 18.75 13.88
CA TYR A 454 7.41 19.29 15.02
C TYR A 454 8.84 19.74 14.69
N LEU A 455 9.35 19.43 13.49
CA LEU A 455 10.69 19.81 13.04
C LEU A 455 10.72 21.27 12.57
N ASP A 456 11.91 21.86 12.51
CA ASP A 456 12.08 23.20 11.92
C ASP A 456 11.66 23.16 10.44
N ILE A 457 10.69 24.01 10.07
CA ILE A 457 10.19 24.13 8.70
C ILE A 457 11.30 24.41 7.68
N LYS A 458 12.46 24.95 8.10
CA LYS A 458 13.61 25.14 7.21
C LYS A 458 13.98 23.84 6.49
N TYR A 459 13.94 22.70 7.17
CA TYR A 459 14.27 21.42 6.53
C TYR A 459 13.30 21.08 5.39
N LEU A 460 12.01 21.29 5.62
CA LEU A 460 10.99 21.14 4.57
C LEU A 460 11.25 22.10 3.40
N LYS A 461 11.57 23.37 3.69
CA LYS A 461 11.84 24.37 2.65
C LYS A 461 13.02 23.97 1.77
N ASP A 462 14.14 23.59 2.38
CA ASP A 462 15.36 23.19 1.67
C ASP A 462 15.10 21.98 0.76
N THR A 463 14.33 20.99 1.22
CA THR A 463 13.93 19.83 0.41
C THR A 463 13.02 20.22 -0.75
N ILE A 464 12.01 21.05 -0.50
CA ILE A 464 11.09 21.51 -1.55
C ILE A 464 11.83 22.34 -2.62
N GLU A 465 12.71 23.25 -2.21
CA GLU A 465 13.51 24.06 -3.14
C GLU A 465 14.46 23.21 -4.00
N TYR A 466 14.96 22.08 -3.47
CA TYR A 466 15.71 21.11 -4.25
C TYR A 466 14.82 20.40 -5.28
N LEU A 467 13.64 19.91 -4.84
CA LEU A 467 12.71 19.17 -5.70
C LEU A 467 12.12 20.04 -6.82
N GLU A 468 11.81 21.31 -6.57
CA GLU A 468 11.34 22.26 -7.58
C GLU A 468 12.33 22.48 -8.73
N LYS A 469 13.64 22.27 -8.48
CA LYS A 469 14.69 22.37 -9.51
C LYS A 469 14.84 21.11 -10.34
N GLN A 470 14.21 20.01 -9.95
CA GLN A 470 14.27 18.74 -10.66
C GLN A 470 13.18 18.66 -11.73
N ASN A 471 13.36 17.77 -12.70
CA ASN A 471 12.34 17.50 -13.71
C ASN A 471 11.24 16.57 -13.16
N ILE A 472 10.54 17.01 -12.11
CA ILE A 472 9.40 16.31 -11.48
C ILE A 472 8.15 17.20 -11.36
N GLU A 473 7.02 16.60 -11.05
CA GLU A 473 5.77 17.25 -10.68
C GLU A 473 5.38 16.86 -9.25
N PHE A 474 4.63 17.72 -8.56
CA PHE A 474 4.07 17.35 -7.26
C PHE A 474 2.76 16.59 -7.44
N LEU A 475 2.64 15.44 -6.77
CA LEU A 475 1.48 14.58 -6.84
C LEU A 475 0.37 15.11 -5.92
N ASP A 476 -0.82 15.34 -6.48
CA ASP A 476 -2.03 15.57 -5.71
C ASP A 476 -2.77 14.25 -5.53
N LEU A 477 -3.05 13.88 -4.29
CA LEU A 477 -3.83 12.67 -4.00
C LEU A 477 -5.23 12.76 -4.63
N ARG A 478 -5.79 13.96 -4.79
CA ARG A 478 -7.12 14.19 -5.37
C ARG A 478 -7.20 13.97 -6.88
N ASP A 479 -6.07 13.77 -7.56
CA ASP A 479 -6.06 13.33 -8.96
C ASP A 479 -6.49 11.87 -9.13
N PHE A 480 -6.48 11.11 -8.03
CA PHE A 480 -6.95 9.74 -8.00
C PHE A 480 -8.45 9.70 -7.64
N ASP A 481 -9.14 8.66 -8.10
CA ASP A 481 -10.52 8.37 -7.68
C ASP A 481 -10.52 7.72 -6.30
N ASN A 482 -10.34 8.54 -5.26
CA ASN A 482 -10.32 8.04 -3.89
C ASN A 482 -11.73 7.96 -3.34
N TRP A 483 -12.08 6.77 -2.87
CA TRP A 483 -13.25 6.49 -2.06
C TRP A 483 -12.86 5.84 -0.74
N VAL A 484 -13.67 6.12 0.28
CA VAL A 484 -13.73 5.43 1.57
C VAL A 484 -15.16 4.93 1.76
N LYS A 485 -15.34 3.66 2.08
CA LYS A 485 -16.66 3.07 2.33
C LYS A 485 -16.61 2.08 3.48
N VAL A 486 -17.35 2.32 4.55
CA VAL A 486 -17.48 1.37 5.66
C VAL A 486 -18.81 1.57 6.36
N ASP A 487 -19.59 0.50 6.46
CA ASP A 487 -20.98 0.55 6.96
C ASP A 487 -21.78 1.70 6.30
N GLU A 488 -22.25 2.67 7.08
CA GLU A 488 -23.00 3.85 6.63
C GLU A 488 -22.13 5.00 6.07
N ILE A 489 -20.81 4.95 6.26
CA ILE A 489 -19.88 6.02 5.86
C ILE A 489 -19.47 5.83 4.40
N GLN A 490 -19.67 6.87 3.59
CA GLN A 490 -19.11 6.97 2.25
C GLN A 490 -18.48 8.35 2.05
N ILE A 491 -17.20 8.37 1.68
CA ILE A 491 -16.44 9.57 1.35
C ILE A 491 -15.85 9.36 -0.05
N ARG A 492 -15.95 10.33 -0.94
CA ARG A 492 -15.30 10.26 -2.25
C ARG A 492 -14.91 11.65 -2.74
N ASN A 493 -13.74 11.80 -3.35
CA ASN A 493 -13.39 13.06 -4.01
C ASN A 493 -13.94 13.12 -5.45
N ASN A 494 -14.25 14.32 -5.88
CA ASN A 494 -14.57 14.67 -7.27
C ASN A 494 -13.72 15.89 -7.64
N GLY A 495 -12.49 15.64 -8.10
CA GLY A 495 -11.45 16.66 -8.12
C GLY A 495 -11.22 17.20 -6.70
N ASN A 496 -11.37 18.52 -6.53
CA ASN A 496 -11.17 19.19 -5.24
C ASN A 496 -12.35 19.07 -4.27
N GLU A 497 -13.54 18.68 -4.74
CA GLU A 497 -14.72 18.55 -3.89
C GLU A 497 -14.73 17.19 -3.17
N ILE A 498 -15.04 17.18 -1.87
CA ILE A 498 -15.25 15.94 -1.12
C ILE A 498 -16.74 15.74 -0.90
N LYS A 499 -17.28 14.65 -1.45
CA LYS A 499 -18.67 14.21 -1.24
C LYS A 499 -18.71 13.24 -0.07
N VAL A 500 -19.60 13.50 0.87
CA VAL A 500 -19.76 12.69 2.08
C VAL A 500 -21.23 12.29 2.23
N ASN A 501 -21.46 10.99 2.41
CA ASN A 501 -22.75 10.45 2.79
C ASN A 501 -22.56 9.69 4.12
N TYR A 502 -23.29 10.13 5.14
CA TYR A 502 -23.28 9.56 6.48
C TYR A 502 -24.59 9.92 7.19
N ASP A 503 -25.27 8.93 7.77
CA ASP A 503 -26.49 9.17 8.54
C ASP A 503 -26.15 9.56 9.99
N ARG A 504 -26.18 10.87 10.26
CA ARG A 504 -25.98 11.42 11.62
C ARG A 504 -27.03 10.92 12.64
N ASN A 505 -28.16 10.36 12.22
CA ASN A 505 -29.23 9.95 13.12
C ASN A 505 -29.07 8.52 13.67
N LEU A 506 -28.18 7.69 13.11
CA LEU A 506 -27.92 6.33 13.61
C LEU A 506 -27.10 6.30 14.90
N GLU A 507 -26.30 7.34 15.19
CA GLU A 507 -25.58 7.49 16.46
C GLU A 507 -26.49 7.87 17.63
N LYS A 508 -27.48 8.74 17.40
CA LYS A 508 -28.50 9.05 18.43
C LYS A 508 -29.31 7.82 18.85
N ASN A 509 -29.46 6.84 17.97
CA ASN A 509 -30.16 5.58 18.28
C ASN A 509 -29.25 4.51 18.92
N LYS A 510 -27.94 4.74 19.04
CA LYS A 510 -27.03 3.90 19.83
C LYS A 510 -26.76 4.45 21.23
N GLU A 511 -27.17 5.69 21.52
CA GLU A 511 -27.29 6.26 22.87
C GLU A 511 -28.66 6.01 23.53
N ASP A 512 -29.31 4.86 23.27
CA ASP A 512 -30.42 4.41 24.12
C ASP A 512 -29.86 3.79 25.44
N GLU A 513 -29.23 4.66 26.25
CA GLU A 513 -28.82 4.39 27.64
C GLU A 513 -29.95 3.81 28.50
N THR A 514 -31.20 4.00 28.10
CA THR A 514 -32.42 3.52 28.77
C THR A 514 -32.57 2.00 28.70
N ARG A 515 -32.16 1.35 27.61
CA ARG A 515 -32.28 -0.11 27.43
C ARG A 515 -31.20 -0.86 28.20
N PHE A 516 -29.94 -0.38 28.18
CA PHE A 516 -28.83 -1.00 28.92
C PHE A 516 -28.95 -0.81 30.44
N LYS A 517 -29.38 0.36 30.94
CA LYS A 517 -29.70 0.56 32.38
C LYS A 517 -30.84 -0.34 32.85
N SER A 518 -31.82 -0.62 31.99
CA SER A 518 -32.94 -1.52 32.32
C SER A 518 -32.48 -2.98 32.38
N ILE A 519 -31.65 -3.44 31.43
CA ILE A 519 -31.08 -4.80 31.43
C ILE A 519 -30.12 -5.01 32.62
N SER A 520 -29.33 -3.99 33.00
CA SER A 520 -28.44 -4.08 34.17
C SER A 520 -29.22 -4.07 35.50
N LYS A 521 -30.39 -3.40 35.58
CA LYS A 521 -31.28 -3.46 36.73
C LYS A 521 -31.99 -4.81 36.85
N ILE A 522 -32.48 -5.35 35.74
CA ILE A 522 -33.17 -6.66 35.71
C ILE A 522 -32.19 -7.77 36.14
N SER A 523 -30.96 -7.75 35.63
CA SER A 523 -29.93 -8.72 36.01
C SER A 523 -29.53 -8.60 37.49
N LYS A 524 -29.41 -7.38 38.05
CA LYS A 524 -29.20 -7.19 39.50
C LYS A 524 -30.36 -7.74 40.35
N ILE A 525 -31.61 -7.52 39.93
CA ILE A 525 -32.80 -8.05 40.62
C ILE A 525 -32.79 -9.59 40.59
N LEU A 526 -32.48 -10.19 39.43
CA LEU A 526 -32.37 -11.64 39.28
C LEU A 526 -31.27 -12.24 40.17
N ILE A 527 -30.10 -11.60 40.23
CA ILE A 527 -29.01 -12.02 41.12
C ILE A 527 -29.46 -11.96 42.59
N SER A 528 -30.14 -10.89 43.01
CA SER A 528 -30.68 -10.79 44.39
C SER A 528 -31.71 -11.87 44.71
N ILE A 529 -32.62 -12.19 43.78
CA ILE A 529 -33.60 -13.27 43.96
C ILE A 529 -32.89 -14.61 44.14
N VAL A 530 -31.93 -14.94 43.26
CA VAL A 530 -31.17 -16.19 43.33
C VAL A 530 -30.38 -16.27 44.64
N SER A 531 -29.72 -15.20 45.07
CA SER A 531 -28.99 -15.16 46.35
C SER A 531 -29.91 -15.39 47.55
N ILE A 532 -31.12 -14.82 47.54
CA ILE A 532 -32.11 -15.04 48.61
C ILE A 532 -32.59 -16.50 48.60
N SER A 533 -32.89 -17.08 47.44
CA SER A 533 -33.30 -18.47 47.32
C SER A 533 -32.22 -19.44 47.84
N VAL A 534 -30.95 -19.19 47.52
CA VAL A 534 -29.82 -19.98 48.04
C VAL A 534 -29.70 -19.83 49.55
N LEU A 535 -29.85 -18.62 50.10
CA LEU A 535 -29.79 -18.38 51.54
C LEU A 535 -30.91 -19.14 52.29
N VAL A 536 -32.14 -19.09 51.76
CA VAL A 536 -33.28 -19.84 52.31
C VAL A 536 -32.99 -21.34 52.28
N PHE A 537 -32.46 -21.85 51.18
CA PHE A 537 -32.11 -23.28 51.05
C PHE A 537 -31.05 -23.70 52.07
N VAL A 538 -30.03 -22.86 52.30
CA VAL A 538 -28.99 -23.10 53.32
C VAL A 538 -29.58 -23.07 54.74
N ILE A 539 -30.47 -22.13 55.04
CA ILE A 539 -31.15 -22.05 56.35
C ILE A 539 -32.00 -23.30 56.58
N ILE A 540 -32.78 -23.72 55.59
CA ILE A 540 -33.58 -24.94 55.62
C ILE A 540 -32.66 -26.16 55.84
N PHE A 541 -31.57 -26.26 55.10
CA PHE A 541 -30.59 -27.33 55.25
C PHE A 541 -29.98 -27.37 56.67
N ILE A 542 -29.60 -26.23 57.23
CA ILE A 542 -29.08 -26.13 58.61
C ILE A 542 -30.16 -26.50 59.64
N TYR A 543 -31.40 -26.08 59.42
CA TYR A 543 -32.53 -26.39 60.29
C TYR A 543 -32.82 -27.91 60.32
N PHE A 544 -32.90 -28.55 59.15
CA PHE A 544 -33.07 -30.00 59.06
C PHE A 544 -31.88 -30.76 59.63
N LYS A 545 -30.65 -30.30 59.37
CA LYS A 545 -29.44 -30.87 59.98
C LYS A 545 -29.46 -30.77 61.52
N LYS A 546 -30.02 -29.70 62.10
CA LYS A 546 -30.21 -29.56 63.56
C LYS A 546 -31.30 -30.47 64.10
N ILE A 547 -32.38 -30.71 63.35
CA ILE A 547 -33.45 -31.66 63.71
C ILE A 547 -32.93 -33.09 63.69
N ASP A 548 -32.16 -33.48 62.68
CA ASP A 548 -31.55 -34.82 62.61
C ASP A 548 -30.53 -35.03 63.71
N LYS A 549 -29.75 -34.01 64.09
CA LYS A 549 -28.86 -34.08 65.25
C LYS A 549 -29.61 -34.28 66.58
N LYS A 550 -30.86 -33.81 66.69
CA LYS A 550 -31.74 -34.05 67.86
C LYS A 550 -32.42 -35.43 67.83
N LYS A 551 -32.51 -36.09 66.68
CA LYS A 551 -33.04 -37.47 66.57
C LYS A 551 -32.04 -38.56 66.99
N PHE A 552 -30.74 -38.26 67.02
CA PHE A 552 -29.68 -39.18 67.47
C PHE A 552 -29.18 -38.91 68.91
N LEU A 553 -29.78 -37.96 69.63
CA LEU A 553 -29.44 -37.62 71.03
C LEU A 553 -30.66 -37.75 71.96
N LYS A 554 -31.52 -38.73 71.68
CA LYS A 554 -32.61 -39.12 72.58
C LYS A 554 -32.56 -40.60 72.90
#